data_AF-A0A1E7L366-F1
#
_entry.id   AF-A0A1E7L366-F1
#
_cell.length_a   1.000
_cell.length_b   1.000
_cell.length_c   1.000
_cell.angle_alpha   90.00
_cell.angle_beta   90.00
_cell.angle_gamma   90.00
#
_symmetry.space_group_name_H-M   'P 1'
#
loop_
_entity.id
_entity.type
_entity.pdbx_description
1 polymer ?
#
loop_
_entity_poly.entity_id
_entity_poly.type
_entity_poly.pdbx_seq_one_letter_code
_entity_poly.pdbx_strand_id
1 'polypeptide(L)' 'CAGTATVPSVPAAASGAPAATAERPSHQPYPDGCGSWQQADVRTARDRLGWRPRIGLEESLADIWMEAACRI' A
#
# COMPACT_ATOMS: atom_id res chain seq x y z
N CYS A 1 5.27 -11.65 -18.63
CA CYS A 1 6.15 -10.83 -19.49
C CYS A 1 7.35 -10.40 -18.66
N ALA A 2 8.54 -10.88 -18.99
CA ALA A 2 9.77 -10.53 -18.31
C ALA A 2 10.17 -9.09 -18.68
N GLY A 3 10.46 -8.25 -17.69
CA GLY A 3 10.97 -6.90 -17.89
C GLY A 3 11.66 -6.41 -16.62
N THR A 4 12.93 -6.05 -16.74
CA THR A 4 13.72 -5.43 -15.67
C THR A 4 13.13 -4.06 -15.33
N ALA A 5 12.32 -3.99 -14.27
CA ALA A 5 11.86 -2.73 -13.72
C ALA A 5 13.00 -2.11 -12.90
N THR A 6 13.75 -1.20 -13.50
CA THR A 6 14.56 -0.23 -12.74
C THR A 6 13.58 0.62 -11.92
N VAL A 7 13.55 0.39 -10.61
CA VAL A 7 12.79 1.22 -9.68
C VAL A 7 13.54 2.55 -9.55
N PRO A 8 12.99 3.70 -9.96
CA PRO A 8 13.60 4.98 -9.61
C PRO A 8 13.49 5.18 -8.09
N SER A 9 14.61 5.52 -7.46
CA SER A 9 14.67 5.90 -6.04
C SER A 9 13.77 7.10 -5.79
N VAL A 10 12.65 6.90 -5.09
CA VAL A 10 11.84 8.01 -4.57
C VAL A 10 12.60 8.62 -3.39
N PRO A 11 12.98 9.91 -3.41
CA PRO A 11 13.55 10.54 -2.24
C PRO A 11 12.48 10.60 -1.15
N ALA A 12 12.82 10.10 0.04
CA ALA A 12 12.01 10.24 1.24
C ALA A 12 11.96 11.72 1.65
N ALA A 13 11.10 12.50 0.99
CA ALA A 13 10.82 13.88 1.34
C ALA A 13 9.52 13.94 2.17
N ALA A 14 9.73 14.07 3.48
CA ALA A 14 8.86 14.72 4.46
C ALA A 14 7.39 14.26 4.54
N SER A 15 7.12 13.40 5.54
CA SER A 15 5.84 13.35 6.23
C SER A 15 5.53 14.73 6.85
N GLY A 16 4.84 15.59 6.11
CA GLY A 16 4.52 16.95 6.56
C GLY A 16 3.70 17.73 5.53
N ALA A 17 2.45 17.33 5.30
CA ALA A 17 1.46 18.15 4.60
C ALA A 17 0.19 18.26 5.48
N PRO A 18 -0.45 19.44 5.57
CA PRO A 18 -1.67 19.61 6.36
C PRO A 18 -2.79 18.77 5.75
N ALA A 19 -3.66 18.24 6.62
CA ALA A 19 -4.80 17.40 6.25
C ALA A 19 -5.80 18.19 5.37
N ALA A 20 -5.54 18.20 4.06
CA ALA A 20 -6.56 18.50 3.07
C ALA A 20 -7.61 17.38 3.16
N THR A 21 -8.87 17.77 3.30
CA THR A 21 -10.05 16.89 3.23
C THR A 21 -9.82 15.85 2.15
N ALA A 22 -9.69 14.58 2.55
CA ALA A 22 -9.46 13.47 1.64
C ALA A 22 -10.72 13.25 0.80
N GLU A 23 -10.85 14.01 -0.28
CA GLU A 23 -11.77 13.71 -1.36
C GLU A 23 -11.45 12.30 -1.85
N ARG A 24 -12.49 11.46 -1.89
CA ARG A 24 -12.37 10.03 -2.22
C ARG A 24 -11.65 9.95 -3.57
N PRO A 25 -10.43 9.41 -3.66
CA PRO A 25 -9.69 9.42 -4.92
C PRO A 25 -10.56 8.74 -5.97
N SER A 26 -10.96 9.49 -7.00
CA SER A 26 -11.48 8.88 -8.21
C SER A 26 -10.40 7.89 -8.65
N HIS A 27 -10.78 6.62 -8.86
CA HIS A 27 -9.86 5.57 -9.28
C HIS A 27 -9.32 5.94 -10.65
N GLN A 28 -8.27 6.77 -10.68
CA GLN A 28 -7.50 7.04 -11.87
C GLN A 28 -6.93 5.68 -12.30
N PRO A 29 -7.26 5.18 -13.50
CA PRO A 29 -6.68 3.94 -13.99
C PRO A 29 -5.16 4.09 -13.94
N TYR A 30 -4.50 3.14 -13.29
CA TYR A 30 -3.05 3.19 -13.17
C TYR A 30 -2.46 3.18 -14.59
N PRO A 31 -1.49 4.05 -14.90
CA PRO A 31 -1.03 4.31 -16.27
C PRO A 31 -0.36 3.10 -16.97
N ASP A 32 -0.16 1.98 -16.27
CA ASP A 32 0.53 0.78 -16.75
C ASP A 32 -0.44 -0.32 -17.24
N GLY A 33 -1.76 -0.10 -17.15
CA GLY A 33 -2.76 -1.10 -17.53
C GLY A 33 -2.86 -2.27 -16.55
N CYS A 34 -2.31 -2.15 -15.34
CA CYS A 34 -2.56 -3.08 -14.26
C CYS A 34 -4.05 -2.97 -13.88
N GLY A 35 -4.77 -4.08 -13.98
CA GLY A 35 -6.24 -4.13 -13.94
C GLY A 35 -6.86 -3.67 -12.62
N SER A 36 -8.09 -4.10 -12.33
CA SER A 36 -8.83 -3.70 -11.13
C SER A 36 -8.17 -4.10 -9.79
N TRP A 37 -7.06 -4.82 -9.84
CA TRP A 37 -6.32 -5.29 -8.67
C TRP A 37 -4.82 -5.12 -8.87
N GLN A 38 -4.14 -4.72 -7.80
CA GLN A 38 -2.70 -4.52 -7.78
C GLN A 38 -2.09 -5.18 -6.55
N GLN A 39 -0.87 -5.71 -6.70
CA GLN A 39 -0.13 -6.37 -5.63
C GLN A 39 1.22 -5.67 -5.42
N ALA A 40 1.56 -5.40 -4.16
CA ALA A 40 2.84 -4.82 -3.81
C ALA A 40 3.98 -5.84 -3.95
N ASP A 41 5.04 -5.46 -4.66
CA ASP A 41 6.30 -6.20 -4.64
C ASP A 41 7.12 -5.80 -3.41
N VAL A 42 7.24 -6.72 -2.47
CA VAL A 42 7.92 -6.49 -1.19
C VAL A 42 9.34 -7.04 -1.14
N ARG A 43 9.85 -7.60 -2.25
CA ARG A 43 11.18 -8.25 -2.29
C ARG A 43 12.28 -7.27 -1.89
N THR A 44 12.27 -6.04 -2.42
CA THR A 44 13.29 -5.04 -2.09
C THR A 44 13.30 -4.68 -0.60
N ALA A 45 12.13 -4.47 0.01
CA ALA A 45 12.02 -4.17 1.43
C ALA A 45 12.50 -5.35 2.29
N ARG A 46 12.13 -6.57 1.90
CA ARG A 46 12.60 -7.79 2.58
C ARG A 46 14.11 -7.92 2.52
N ASP A 47 14.68 -7.81 1.34
CA ASP A 47 16.09 -8.10 1.12
C ASP A 47 17.00 -7.01 1.67
N ARG A 48 16.55 -5.74 1.71
CA ARG A 48 17.34 -4.61 2.22
C ARG A 48 17.12 -4.28 3.68
N LEU A 49 15.91 -4.51 4.20
CA LEU A 49 15.51 -4.07 5.55
C LEU A 49 15.17 -5.24 6.47
N GLY A 50 15.21 -6.49 5.97
CA GLY A 50 14.67 -7.64 6.70
C GLY A 50 13.16 -7.54 6.91
N TRP A 51 12.48 -6.66 6.17
CA TRP A 51 11.07 -6.37 6.37
C TRP A 51 10.21 -7.56 5.95
N ARG A 52 9.21 -7.88 6.77
CA ARG A 52 8.20 -8.90 6.46
C ARG A 52 6.87 -8.52 7.11
N PRO A 53 5.73 -8.83 6.48
CA PRO A 53 4.44 -8.74 7.15
C PRO A 53 4.45 -9.68 8.36
N ARG A 54 3.98 -9.17 9.50
CA ARG A 54 3.98 -9.91 10.78
C ARG A 54 2.60 -10.41 11.16
N ILE A 55 1.56 -9.71 10.73
CA ILE A 55 0.16 -10.00 11.06
C ILE A 55 -0.51 -10.59 9.81
N GLY A 56 -1.24 -11.68 10.00
CA GLY A 56 -1.97 -12.37 8.94
C GLY A 56 -3.22 -11.59 8.49
N LEU A 57 -3.83 -12.04 7.41
CA LEU A 57 -5.03 -11.38 6.88
C LEU A 57 -6.21 -11.55 7.81
N GLU A 58 -6.42 -12.77 8.31
CA GLU A 58 -7.55 -13.12 9.18
C GLU A 58 -7.52 -12.33 10.49
N GLU A 59 -6.34 -12.22 11.11
CA GLU A 59 -6.12 -11.43 12.31
C GLU A 59 -6.33 -9.93 12.05
N SER A 60 -5.76 -9.40 10.96
CA SER A 60 -5.96 -8.00 10.57
C SER A 60 -7.43 -7.68 10.30
N LEU A 61 -8.17 -8.61 9.68
CA LEU A 61 -9.60 -8.45 9.41
C LEU A 61 -10.42 -8.49 10.71
N ALA A 62 -10.09 -9.38 11.64
CA ALA A 62 -10.73 -9.43 12.95
C ALA A 62 -10.55 -8.10 13.70
N ASP A 63 -9.33 -7.55 13.72
CA ASP A 63 -9.04 -6.27 14.37
C ASP A 63 -9.84 -5.13 13.74
N ILE A 64 -9.84 -5.03 12.40
CA ILE A 64 -10.62 -4.01 11.69
C ILE A 64 -12.11 -4.15 11.99
N TRP A 65 -12.64 -5.39 12.01
CA TRP A 65 -14.07 -5.60 12.21
C TRP A 65 -14.51 -5.22 13.62
N MET A 66 -13.74 -5.57 14.65
CA MET A 66 -14.03 -5.15 16.01
C MET A 66 -14.00 -3.62 16.15
N GLU A 67 -13.01 -2.98 15.54
CA GLU A 67 -12.86 -1.53 15.56
C GLU A 67 -13.94 -0.79 14.75
N ALA A 68 -14.36 -1.33 13.61
CA ALA A 68 -15.36 -0.72 12.74
C ALA A 68 -16.79 -1.00 13.23
N ALA A 69 -17.06 -2.20 13.77
CA ALA A 69 -18.38 -2.56 14.31
C ALA A 69 -18.77 -1.70 15.51
N CYS A 70 -17.80 -1.21 16.28
CA CYS A 70 -18.03 -0.33 17.42
C CYS A 70 -18.17 1.16 17.05
N ARG A 71 -18.08 1.53 15.76
CA ARG A 71 -18.24 2.92 15.26
C ARG A 71 -19.64 3.20 14.66
N ILE A 72 -20.65 2.44 15.06
CA ILE A 72 -22.08 2.68 14.75
C ILE A 72 -22.77 3.35 15.93
#